data_AF-A0A847ANT6-F1
#
_entry.id   AF-A0A847ANT6-F1
#
_cell.length_a   1.000
_cell.length_b   1.000
_cell.length_c   1.000
_cell.angle_alpha   90.00
_cell.angle_beta   90.00
_cell.angle_gamma   90.00
#
_symmetry.space_group_name_H-M   'P 1'
#
loop_
_entity.id
_entity.type
_entity.pdbx_description
1 polymer ?
#
loop_
_entity_poly.entity_id
_entity_poly.type
_entity_poly.pdbx_seq_one_letter_code
_entity_poly.pdbx_strand_id
1 'polypeptide(L)'
;PEGKIWRSVLETVINASPQEIEKETRAQINKMISLGYQPTHIDTHMGTLYGSASFLKVLLDIAEEYKIPANAIDLSNPKVAAFYKSEGYPVGKEVIEALNKYNLPQLDNFGSVPKGDSYDNVKTNFYSYVNSLEPGLTEIIFHPSFETENMKNITGSWQQRAWEAEMFSDTEVIQFLKENDIIITTWREIMERYNSK
;
A
#
# COMPACT_ATOMS: atom_id res chain seq x y z
N PRO A 1 -10.76 4.15 27.17
CA PRO A 1 -10.75 3.89 25.71
C PRO A 1 -12.13 3.41 25.25
N GLU A 2 -12.64 3.92 24.11
CA GLU A 2 -13.98 3.59 23.56
C GLU A 2 -14.10 2.15 23.00
N GLY A 3 -13.08 1.30 23.18
CA GLY A 3 -13.04 -0.06 22.62
C GLY A 3 -12.82 -0.10 21.10
N LYS A 4 -12.30 0.98 20.51
CA LYS A 4 -11.99 1.13 19.08
C LYS A 4 -10.48 1.18 18.85
N ILE A 5 -10.06 0.96 17.60
CA ILE A 5 -8.68 1.21 17.16
C ILE A 5 -8.33 2.70 17.37
N TRP A 6 -7.06 2.98 17.65
CA TRP A 6 -6.52 4.33 17.79
C TRP A 6 -6.77 5.18 16.54
N ARG A 7 -6.96 6.50 16.72
CA ARG A 7 -7.43 7.38 15.63
C ARG A 7 -6.32 7.77 14.65
N SER A 8 -5.06 7.53 15.00
CA SER A 8 -3.91 7.86 14.15
C SER A 8 -2.81 6.81 14.23
N VAL A 9 -1.93 6.83 13.23
CA VAL A 9 -0.71 6.00 13.21
C VAL A 9 0.15 6.30 14.44
N LEU A 10 0.34 7.59 14.79
CA LEU A 10 1.12 7.99 15.94
C LEU A 10 0.54 7.46 17.26
N GLU A 11 -0.78 7.60 17.48
CA GLU A 11 -1.41 7.03 18.66
C GLU A 11 -1.28 5.51 18.71
N THR A 12 -1.34 4.82 17.57
CA THR A 12 -1.12 3.37 17.50
C THR A 12 0.30 3.02 17.93
N VAL A 13 1.30 3.71 17.40
CA VAL A 13 2.72 3.51 17.74
C VAL A 13 3.01 3.76 19.22
N ILE A 14 2.38 4.77 19.83
CA ILE A 14 2.61 5.12 21.24
C ILE A 14 1.90 4.14 22.20
N ASN A 15 0.73 3.61 21.82
CA ASN A 15 -0.14 2.90 22.74
C ASN A 15 -0.22 1.38 22.51
N ALA A 16 0.19 0.86 21.36
CA ALA A 16 0.17 -0.57 21.07
C ALA A 16 1.55 -1.20 21.21
N SER A 17 1.59 -2.45 21.69
CA SER A 17 2.79 -3.28 21.69
C SER A 17 2.91 -4.09 20.38
N PRO A 18 4.14 -4.47 19.96
CA PRO A 18 4.31 -5.36 18.81
C PRO A 18 3.55 -6.69 18.96
N GLN A 19 3.40 -7.21 20.18
CA GLN A 19 2.65 -8.44 20.45
C GLN A 19 1.14 -8.28 20.23
N GLU A 20 0.57 -7.12 20.58
CA GLU A 20 -0.83 -6.81 20.29
C GLU A 20 -1.05 -6.65 18.78
N ILE A 21 -0.15 -5.95 18.09
CA ILE A 21 -0.15 -5.83 16.63
C ILE A 21 -0.09 -7.21 15.98
N GLU A 22 0.85 -8.05 16.39
CA GLU A 22 0.99 -9.40 15.85
C GLU A 22 -0.28 -10.23 16.03
N LYS A 23 -0.83 -10.24 17.25
CA LYS A 23 -2.05 -10.97 17.57
C LYS A 23 -3.22 -10.51 16.70
N GLU A 24 -3.40 -9.20 16.54
CA GLU A 24 -4.49 -8.62 15.76
C GLU A 24 -4.29 -8.85 14.25
N THR A 25 -3.09 -8.64 13.71
CA THR A 25 -2.79 -8.91 12.29
C THR A 25 -3.05 -10.37 11.92
N ARG A 26 -2.63 -11.32 12.77
CA ARG A 26 -2.95 -12.74 12.58
C ARG A 26 -4.45 -13.00 12.65
N ALA A 27 -5.17 -12.36 13.57
CA ALA A 27 -6.62 -12.51 13.68
C ALA A 27 -7.34 -12.05 12.41
N GLN A 28 -6.93 -10.94 11.80
CA GLN A 28 -7.50 -10.43 10.54
C GLN A 28 -7.25 -11.38 9.36
N ILE A 29 -6.02 -11.88 9.22
CA ILE A 29 -5.67 -12.86 8.16
C ILE A 29 -6.46 -14.16 8.36
N ASN A 30 -6.46 -14.71 9.57
CA ASN A 30 -7.18 -15.93 9.88
C ASN A 30 -8.70 -15.78 9.71
N LYS A 31 -9.24 -14.59 9.95
CA LYS A 31 -10.65 -14.31 9.69
C LYS A 31 -10.96 -14.46 8.20
N MET A 32 -10.14 -13.88 7.31
CA MET A 32 -10.30 -14.04 5.86
C MET A 32 -10.23 -15.51 5.43
N ILE A 33 -9.24 -16.26 5.96
CA ILE A 33 -9.08 -17.68 5.69
C ILE A 33 -10.30 -18.49 6.16
N SER A 34 -10.82 -18.19 7.36
CA SER A 34 -12.00 -18.87 7.91
C SER A 34 -13.28 -18.66 7.09
N LEU A 35 -13.33 -17.58 6.30
CA LEU A 35 -14.42 -17.27 5.37
C LEU A 35 -14.26 -17.97 4.02
N GLY A 36 -13.20 -18.76 3.82
CA GLY A 36 -12.91 -19.48 2.58
C GLY A 36 -12.11 -18.67 1.54
N TYR A 37 -11.60 -17.49 1.92
CA TYR A 37 -10.77 -16.68 1.04
C TYR A 37 -9.28 -16.94 1.29
N GLN A 38 -8.50 -17.01 0.22
CA GLN A 38 -7.04 -17.08 0.30
C GLN A 38 -6.44 -15.73 -0.10
N PRO A 39 -5.93 -14.93 0.85
CA PRO A 39 -5.27 -13.67 0.52
C PRO A 39 -4.09 -13.89 -0.42
N THR A 40 -3.93 -13.01 -1.41
CA THR A 40 -2.79 -13.05 -2.35
C THR A 40 -1.61 -12.20 -1.89
N HIS A 41 -1.87 -11.25 -1.00
CA HIS A 41 -0.92 -10.32 -0.41
C HIS A 41 -1.56 -9.69 0.85
N ILE A 42 -0.77 -8.94 1.60
CA ILE A 42 -1.23 -8.10 2.71
C ILE A 42 -0.70 -6.68 2.55
N ASP A 43 -1.48 -5.71 3.00
CA ASP A 43 -1.08 -4.30 3.07
C ASP A 43 -1.26 -3.77 4.51
N THR A 44 -1.03 -2.48 4.69
CA THR A 44 -1.30 -1.81 5.96
C THR A 44 -2.03 -0.49 5.72
N HIS A 45 -3.26 -0.39 6.25
CA HIS A 45 -4.02 0.84 6.18
C HIS A 45 -3.24 2.04 6.74
N MET A 46 -3.24 3.16 6.01
CA MET A 46 -2.52 4.39 6.35
C MET A 46 -0.99 4.22 6.53
N GLY A 47 -0.40 3.09 6.10
CA GLY A 47 1.01 2.80 6.39
C GLY A 47 1.28 2.50 7.87
N THR A 48 0.26 2.18 8.67
CA THR A 48 0.37 2.05 10.14
C THR A 48 1.51 1.13 10.60
N LEU A 49 1.69 -0.02 9.94
CA LEU A 49 2.74 -0.98 10.31
C LEU A 49 4.15 -0.53 9.88
N TYR A 50 4.27 0.48 9.01
CA TYR A 50 5.53 1.20 8.77
C TYR A 50 5.83 2.29 9.80
N GLY A 51 4.89 2.61 10.71
CA GLY A 51 5.06 3.65 11.72
C GLY A 51 6.12 3.34 12.79
N SER A 52 6.60 2.10 12.87
CA SER A 52 7.68 1.67 13.77
C SER A 52 8.45 0.50 13.16
N ALA A 53 9.76 0.43 13.38
CA ALA A 53 10.59 -0.71 12.97
C ALA A 53 10.09 -2.05 13.56
N SER A 54 9.59 -2.03 14.80
CA SER A 54 9.06 -3.24 15.46
C SER A 54 7.74 -3.71 14.85
N PHE A 55 6.88 -2.79 14.38
CA PHE A 55 5.63 -3.14 13.71
C PHE A 55 5.88 -3.62 12.28
N LEU A 56 6.84 -3.00 11.58
CA LEU A 56 7.23 -3.43 10.24
C LEU A 56 7.76 -4.86 10.29
N LYS A 57 8.61 -5.17 11.28
CA LYS A 57 9.09 -6.54 11.47
C LYS A 57 7.93 -7.53 11.65
N VAL A 58 6.91 -7.20 12.44
CA VAL A 58 5.72 -8.05 12.59
C VAL A 58 5.00 -8.27 11.25
N LEU A 59 4.82 -7.22 10.44
CA LEU A 59 4.22 -7.33 9.10
C LEU A 59 5.02 -8.30 8.22
N LEU A 60 6.34 -8.13 8.15
CA LEU A 60 7.23 -8.93 7.30
C LEU A 60 7.30 -10.40 7.78
N ASP A 61 7.46 -10.63 9.08
CA ASP A 61 7.52 -11.98 9.67
C ASP A 61 6.19 -12.74 9.40
N ILE A 62 5.04 -12.07 9.55
CA ILE A 62 3.72 -12.66 9.25
C ILE A 62 3.58 -12.95 7.75
N ALA A 63 3.96 -12.02 6.87
CA ALA A 63 3.91 -12.22 5.43
C ALA A 63 4.67 -13.50 5.01
N GLU A 64 5.90 -13.66 5.52
CA GLU A 64 6.72 -14.84 5.25
C GLU A 64 6.15 -16.14 5.82
N GLU A 65 5.56 -16.09 7.02
CA GLU A 65 4.97 -17.25 7.67
C GLU A 65 3.75 -17.77 6.88
N TYR A 66 2.83 -16.87 6.52
CA TYR A 66 1.64 -17.22 5.75
C TYR A 66 1.91 -17.40 4.25
N LYS A 67 3.14 -17.11 3.78
CA LYS A 67 3.52 -17.11 2.36
C LYS A 67 2.63 -16.20 1.50
N ILE A 68 2.26 -15.05 2.07
CA ILE A 68 1.50 -13.99 1.40
C ILE A 68 2.35 -12.71 1.43
N PRO A 69 2.80 -12.18 0.29
CA PRO A 69 3.68 -11.02 0.30
C PRO A 69 3.00 -9.81 0.93
N ALA A 70 3.71 -9.09 1.80
CA ALA A 70 3.38 -7.73 2.16
C ALA A 70 3.69 -6.75 1.00
N ASN A 71 3.06 -5.58 1.01
CA ASN A 71 3.48 -4.40 0.22
C ASN A 71 4.83 -3.81 0.74
N ALA A 72 5.85 -4.68 0.84
CA ALA A 72 7.19 -4.36 1.28
C ALA A 72 7.91 -3.52 0.23
N ILE A 73 8.49 -2.39 0.62
CA ILE A 73 9.17 -1.47 -0.29
C ILE A 73 10.68 -1.73 -0.23
N ASP A 74 11.34 -1.86 -1.37
CA ASP A 74 12.81 -1.90 -1.43
C ASP A 74 13.38 -0.49 -1.21
N LEU A 75 14.04 -0.32 -0.06
CA LEU A 75 14.71 0.93 0.32
C LEU A 75 16.23 0.89 0.06
N SER A 76 16.72 -0.09 -0.70
CA SER A 76 18.11 -0.15 -1.15
C SER A 76 18.46 0.99 -2.11
N ASN A 77 17.46 1.50 -2.85
CA ASN A 77 17.58 2.70 -3.66
C ASN A 77 17.59 3.97 -2.78
N PRO A 78 18.69 4.75 -2.73
CA PRO A 78 18.78 5.92 -1.88
C PRO A 78 17.76 7.03 -2.19
N LYS A 79 17.29 7.14 -3.44
CA LYS A 79 16.25 8.12 -3.81
C LYS A 79 14.91 7.76 -3.15
N VAL A 80 14.55 6.48 -3.20
CA VAL A 80 13.31 5.94 -2.62
C VAL A 80 13.35 6.05 -1.10
N ALA A 81 14.46 5.64 -0.48
CA ALA A 81 14.68 5.79 0.97
C ALA A 81 14.59 7.25 1.42
N ALA A 82 15.17 8.19 0.67
CA ALA A 82 15.12 9.61 0.97
C ALA A 82 13.70 10.17 0.89
N PHE A 83 12.92 9.75 -0.12
CA PHE A 83 11.51 10.15 -0.28
C PHE A 83 10.66 9.72 0.92
N TYR A 84 10.66 8.44 1.31
CA TYR A 84 9.86 8.00 2.47
C TYR A 84 10.32 8.65 3.77
N LYS A 85 11.61 8.94 3.91
CA LYS A 85 12.12 9.71 5.04
C LYS A 85 11.57 11.14 5.07
N SER A 86 11.45 11.82 3.92
CA SER A 86 10.84 13.16 3.85
C SER A 86 9.33 13.13 4.10
N GLU A 87 8.66 12.03 3.77
CA GLU A 87 7.24 11.79 4.09
C GLU A 87 7.01 11.45 5.58
N GLY A 88 8.07 11.38 6.39
CA GLY A 88 7.98 11.17 7.83
C GLY A 88 8.00 9.71 8.28
N TYR A 89 8.25 8.76 7.38
CA TYR A 89 8.46 7.37 7.78
C TYR A 89 9.80 7.20 8.52
N PRO A 90 9.88 6.31 9.52
CA PRO A 90 11.07 6.09 10.33
C PRO A 90 12.13 5.26 9.58
N VAL A 91 12.57 5.72 8.41
CA VAL A 91 13.58 5.06 7.56
C VAL A 91 14.96 5.15 8.21
N GLY A 92 15.21 4.21 9.12
CA GLY A 92 16.48 4.02 9.83
C GLY A 92 17.14 2.68 9.50
N LYS A 93 18.30 2.43 10.12
CA LYS A 93 19.08 1.20 9.92
C LYS A 93 18.27 -0.08 10.15
N GLU A 94 17.47 -0.12 11.22
CA GLU A 94 16.64 -1.29 11.56
C GLU A 94 15.58 -1.59 10.50
N VAL A 95 14.93 -0.56 9.96
CA VAL A 95 13.92 -0.70 8.89
C VAL A 95 14.56 -1.23 7.61
N ILE A 96 15.70 -0.66 7.21
CA ILE A 96 16.45 -1.10 6.03
C ILE A 96 16.91 -2.55 6.20
N GLU A 97 17.44 -2.91 7.38
CA GLU A 97 17.88 -4.27 7.66
C GLU A 97 16.73 -5.28 7.68
N ALA A 98 15.55 -4.90 8.17
CA ALA A 98 14.37 -5.76 8.17
C ALA A 98 13.89 -6.02 6.73
N LEU A 99 13.79 -4.98 5.91
CA LEU A 99 13.40 -5.08 4.50
C LEU A 99 14.42 -5.88 3.68
N ASN A 100 15.72 -5.68 3.90
CA ASN A 100 16.77 -6.45 3.21
C ASN A 100 16.78 -7.95 3.56
N LYS A 101 16.20 -8.34 4.71
CA LYS A 101 16.09 -9.74 5.13
C LYS A 101 14.80 -10.41 4.69
N TYR A 102 13.84 -9.62 4.23
CA TYR A 102 12.56 -10.10 3.76
C TYR A 102 12.73 -10.83 2.43
N ASN A 103 12.18 -12.05 2.36
CA ASN A 103 12.48 -12.99 1.29
C ASN A 103 11.41 -13.01 0.20
N LEU A 104 10.19 -12.52 0.47
CA LEU A 104 9.13 -12.45 -0.53
C LEU A 104 9.27 -11.20 -1.41
N PRO A 105 8.53 -11.09 -2.53
CA PRO A 105 8.63 -9.94 -3.44
C PRO A 105 8.52 -8.58 -2.74
N GLN A 106 9.35 -7.64 -3.20
CA GLN A 106 9.35 -6.24 -2.80
C GLN A 106 9.00 -5.34 -3.98
N LEU A 107 8.44 -4.18 -3.67
CA LEU A 107 8.12 -3.11 -4.61
C LEU A 107 9.33 -2.18 -4.75
N ASP A 108 9.67 -1.78 -5.97
CA ASP A 108 10.66 -0.73 -6.23
C ASP A 108 10.15 0.66 -5.81
N ASN A 109 8.83 0.84 -5.81
CA ASN A 109 8.19 2.05 -5.32
C ASN A 109 6.73 1.80 -4.89
N PHE A 110 6.19 2.67 -4.05
CA PHE A 110 4.81 2.63 -3.59
C PHE A 110 4.25 4.06 -3.49
N GLY A 111 3.07 4.28 -4.03
CA GLY A 111 2.42 5.58 -3.90
C GLY A 111 0.91 5.47 -4.01
N SER A 112 0.27 6.62 -4.06
CA SER A 112 -1.17 6.74 -4.22
C SER A 112 -1.48 7.64 -5.39
N VAL A 113 -2.66 7.47 -6.00
CA VAL A 113 -3.14 8.42 -7.01
C VAL A 113 -3.08 9.84 -6.43
N PRO A 114 -2.36 10.77 -7.11
CA PRO A 114 -2.28 12.14 -6.64
C PRO A 114 -3.67 12.80 -6.61
N LYS A 115 -3.89 13.64 -5.59
CA LYS A 115 -5.13 14.41 -5.48
C LYS A 115 -5.22 15.48 -6.57
N GLY A 116 -6.43 15.94 -6.84
CA GLY A 116 -6.71 17.10 -7.67
C GLY A 116 -7.97 17.83 -7.22
N ASP A 117 -8.18 19.03 -7.74
CA ASP A 117 -9.37 19.84 -7.45
C ASP A 117 -10.52 19.59 -8.47
N SER A 118 -10.26 18.74 -9.47
CA SER A 118 -11.19 18.29 -10.49
C SER A 118 -10.76 16.92 -11.03
N TYR A 119 -11.67 16.23 -11.72
CA TYR A 119 -11.37 14.97 -12.42
C TYR A 119 -10.18 15.13 -13.38
N ASP A 120 -10.17 16.19 -14.21
CA ASP A 120 -9.09 16.45 -15.16
C ASP A 120 -7.74 16.69 -14.46
N ASN A 121 -7.74 17.32 -13.28
CA ASN A 121 -6.51 17.47 -12.49
C ASN A 121 -6.05 16.14 -11.91
N VAL A 122 -6.94 15.29 -11.38
CA VAL A 122 -6.58 13.95 -10.91
C VAL A 122 -5.94 13.15 -12.05
N LYS A 123 -6.55 13.14 -13.24
CA LYS A 123 -6.04 12.47 -14.44
C LYS A 123 -4.67 13.02 -14.87
N THR A 124 -4.52 14.34 -14.95
CA THR A 124 -3.25 14.99 -15.34
C THR A 124 -2.14 14.73 -14.31
N ASN A 125 -2.46 14.78 -13.02
CA ASN A 125 -1.51 14.52 -11.96
C ASN A 125 -1.10 13.04 -11.93
N PHE A 126 -2.04 12.12 -12.20
CA PHE A 126 -1.74 10.70 -12.34
C PHE A 126 -0.76 10.44 -13.50
N TYR A 127 -1.00 11.01 -14.69
CA TYR A 127 -0.05 10.89 -15.81
C TYR A 127 1.34 11.44 -15.47
N SER A 128 1.39 12.61 -14.84
CA SER A 128 2.66 13.21 -14.42
C SER A 128 3.39 12.33 -13.40
N TYR A 129 2.65 11.72 -12.47
CA TYR A 129 3.23 10.80 -11.49
C TYR A 129 3.76 9.54 -12.15
N VAL A 130 2.98 8.86 -13.00
CA VAL A 130 3.41 7.65 -13.70
C VAL A 130 4.67 7.92 -14.55
N ASN A 131 4.70 9.03 -15.29
CA ASN A 131 5.86 9.41 -16.11
C ASN A 131 7.12 9.77 -15.29
N SER A 132 6.97 10.03 -13.99
CA SER A 132 8.10 10.32 -13.10
C SER A 132 8.73 9.07 -12.47
N LEU A 133 8.06 7.92 -12.58
CA LEU A 133 8.54 6.66 -12.02
C LEU A 133 9.71 6.11 -12.81
N GLU A 134 10.70 5.60 -12.10
CA GLU A 134 11.78 4.81 -12.69
C GLU A 134 11.24 3.41 -13.08
N PRO A 135 11.81 2.73 -14.09
CA PRO A 135 11.41 1.36 -14.43
C PRO A 135 11.52 0.42 -13.22
N GLY A 136 10.46 -0.32 -12.94
CA GLY A 136 10.39 -1.25 -11.81
C GLY A 136 8.97 -1.68 -11.49
N LEU A 137 8.81 -2.44 -10.41
CA LEU A 137 7.53 -2.83 -9.84
C LEU A 137 7.04 -1.76 -8.88
N THR A 138 6.06 -0.97 -9.31
CA THR A 138 5.41 0.06 -8.47
C THR A 138 3.97 -0.33 -8.14
N GLU A 139 3.59 -0.22 -6.89
CA GLU A 139 2.17 -0.27 -6.49
C GLU A 139 1.64 1.16 -6.33
N ILE A 140 0.59 1.50 -7.08
CA ILE A 140 -0.12 2.77 -6.95
C ILE A 140 -1.51 2.47 -6.38
N ILE A 141 -1.72 2.83 -5.12
CA ILE A 141 -3.01 2.63 -4.46
C ILE A 141 -4.02 3.70 -4.88
N PHE A 142 -5.27 3.27 -4.93
CA PHE A 142 -6.43 4.12 -5.15
C PHE A 142 -7.61 3.54 -4.38
N HIS A 143 -8.65 4.34 -4.24
CA HIS A 143 -9.75 4.14 -3.31
C HIS A 143 -11.08 4.33 -4.04
N PRO A 144 -11.37 3.53 -5.07
CA PRO A 144 -12.54 3.74 -5.91
C PRO A 144 -13.81 3.59 -5.06
N SER A 145 -14.74 4.53 -5.19
CA SER A 145 -16.02 4.47 -4.49
C SER A 145 -17.11 5.17 -5.28
N PHE A 146 -18.33 4.65 -5.26
CA PHE A 146 -19.48 5.36 -5.79
C PHE A 146 -19.81 6.58 -4.92
N GLU A 147 -20.17 7.68 -5.57
CA GLU A 147 -20.70 8.84 -4.84
C GLU A 147 -22.04 8.47 -4.19
N THR A 148 -22.07 8.50 -2.86
CA THR A 148 -23.29 8.30 -2.07
C THR A 148 -23.29 9.24 -0.88
N GLU A 149 -24.48 9.57 -0.37
CA GLU A 149 -24.61 10.39 0.86
C GLU A 149 -23.92 9.74 2.07
N ASN A 150 -23.92 8.40 2.14
CA ASN A 150 -23.18 7.68 3.18
C ASN A 150 -21.66 7.91 3.06
N MET A 151 -21.12 7.92 1.84
CA MET A 151 -19.69 8.16 1.61
C MET A 151 -19.27 9.56 2.06
N LYS A 152 -20.10 10.58 1.78
CA LYS A 152 -19.88 11.98 2.21
C LYS A 152 -19.82 12.13 3.72
N ASN A 153 -20.57 11.30 4.45
CA ASN A 153 -20.57 11.28 5.91
C ASN A 153 -19.37 10.52 6.51
N ILE A 154 -18.84 9.51 5.82
CA ILE A 154 -17.74 8.66 6.31
C ILE A 154 -16.37 9.31 6.09
N THR A 155 -16.16 10.03 4.98
CA THR A 155 -14.86 10.63 4.69
C THR A 155 -14.94 11.93 3.90
N GLY A 156 -14.05 12.88 4.23
CA GLY A 156 -13.90 14.12 3.48
C GLY A 156 -13.27 13.93 2.10
N SER A 157 -12.65 12.77 1.81
CA SER A 157 -12.08 12.48 0.49
C SER A 157 -13.04 11.81 -0.49
N TRP A 158 -14.35 11.83 -0.21
CA TRP A 158 -15.37 11.14 -1.01
C TRP A 158 -15.30 11.53 -2.50
N GLN A 159 -15.00 12.80 -2.81
CA GLN A 159 -14.97 13.30 -4.18
C GLN A 159 -13.77 12.75 -4.96
N GLN A 160 -12.59 12.75 -4.34
CA GLN A 160 -11.38 12.11 -4.88
C GLN A 160 -11.62 10.63 -5.19
N ARG A 161 -12.30 9.90 -4.29
CA ARG A 161 -12.62 8.47 -4.45
C ARG A 161 -13.57 8.19 -5.62
N ALA A 162 -14.51 9.11 -5.87
CA ALA A 162 -15.40 9.03 -7.03
C ALA A 162 -14.63 9.25 -8.34
N TRP A 163 -13.74 10.25 -8.37
CA TRP A 163 -12.87 10.50 -9.52
C TRP A 163 -11.90 9.35 -9.79
N GLU A 164 -11.33 8.73 -8.76
CA GLU A 164 -10.48 7.55 -8.91
C GLU A 164 -11.25 6.35 -9.51
N ALA A 165 -12.53 6.18 -9.17
CA ALA A 165 -13.36 5.13 -9.76
C ALA A 165 -13.63 5.38 -11.26
N GLU A 166 -13.87 6.64 -11.63
CA GLU A 166 -14.04 7.06 -13.03
C GLU A 166 -12.75 6.89 -13.82
N MET A 167 -11.61 7.33 -13.25
CA MET A 167 -10.31 7.39 -13.91
C MET A 167 -9.84 6.03 -14.43
N PHE A 168 -9.94 4.97 -13.61
CA PHE A 168 -9.49 3.63 -14.04
C PHE A 168 -10.47 2.92 -15.00
N SER A 169 -11.62 3.54 -15.28
CA SER A 169 -12.54 3.11 -16.34
C SER A 169 -12.46 3.99 -17.59
N ASP A 170 -11.69 5.08 -17.56
CA ASP A 170 -11.53 6.03 -18.67
C ASP A 170 -10.65 5.44 -19.78
N THR A 171 -11.18 5.45 -21.00
CA THR A 171 -10.48 4.95 -22.18
C THR A 171 -9.18 5.70 -22.47
N GLU A 172 -9.09 6.99 -22.14
CA GLU A 172 -7.87 7.77 -22.31
C GLU A 172 -6.78 7.30 -21.34
N VAL A 173 -7.15 6.99 -20.09
CA VAL A 173 -6.21 6.49 -19.08
C VAL A 173 -5.71 5.10 -19.46
N ILE A 174 -6.61 4.23 -19.93
CA ILE A 174 -6.25 2.89 -20.42
C ILE A 174 -5.31 3.00 -21.63
N GLN A 175 -5.56 3.93 -22.55
CA GLN A 175 -4.70 4.14 -23.71
C GLN A 175 -3.33 4.71 -23.31
N PHE A 176 -3.30 5.67 -22.38
CA PHE A 176 -2.05 6.20 -21.81
C PHE A 176 -1.16 5.10 -21.22
N LEU A 177 -1.73 4.20 -20.41
CA LEU A 177 -0.97 3.10 -19.81
C LEU A 177 -0.39 2.16 -20.89
N LYS A 178 -1.14 1.90 -21.96
CA LYS A 178 -0.68 1.08 -23.08
C LYS A 178 0.44 1.75 -23.89
N GLU A 179 0.29 3.03 -24.20
CA GLU A 179 1.26 3.79 -25.00
C GLU A 179 2.60 4.02 -24.28
N ASN A 180 2.59 3.96 -22.94
CA ASN A 180 3.79 4.06 -22.11
C ASN A 180 4.33 2.68 -21.69
N ASP A 181 3.91 1.60 -22.37
CA ASP A 181 4.36 0.22 -22.12
C ASP A 181 4.21 -0.23 -20.65
N ILE A 182 3.19 0.28 -19.95
CA ILE A 182 2.92 -0.07 -18.55
C ILE A 182 2.22 -1.41 -18.48
N ILE A 183 2.86 -2.37 -17.80
CA ILE A 183 2.29 -3.69 -17.55
C ILE A 183 1.52 -3.66 -16.23
N ILE A 184 0.19 -3.74 -16.30
CA ILE A 184 -0.64 -4.00 -15.13
C ILE A 184 -0.49 -5.48 -14.75
N THR A 185 -0.16 -5.74 -13.50
CA THR A 185 -0.01 -7.09 -12.96
C THR A 185 -0.73 -7.23 -11.63
N THR A 186 -0.82 -8.46 -11.12
CA THR A 186 -1.41 -8.76 -9.81
C THR A 186 -0.39 -9.38 -8.87
N TRP A 187 -0.62 -9.27 -7.57
CA TRP A 187 0.17 -9.98 -6.55
C TRP A 187 0.23 -11.51 -6.77
N ARG A 188 -0.79 -12.10 -7.40
CA ARG A 188 -0.78 -13.51 -7.80
C ARG A 188 0.28 -13.78 -8.86
N GLU A 189 0.29 -13.00 -9.94
CA GLU A 189 1.27 -13.13 -11.02
C GLU A 189 2.69 -12.80 -10.55
N ILE A 190 2.84 -11.81 -9.66
CA ILE A 190 4.12 -11.49 -9.02
C ILE A 190 4.65 -12.71 -8.26
N MET A 191 3.80 -13.35 -7.45
CA MET A 191 4.17 -14.57 -6.71
C MET A 191 4.45 -15.76 -7.62
N GLU A 192 3.69 -15.94 -8.71
CA GLU A 192 3.95 -16.99 -9.71
C GLU A 192 5.33 -16.83 -10.35
N ARG A 193 5.68 -15.60 -10.77
CA ARG A 193 7.00 -15.28 -11.31
C ARG A 193 8.11 -15.46 -10.28
N TYR A 194 7.86 -15.07 -9.04
CA TYR A 194 8.81 -15.25 -7.94
C TYR A 194 9.12 -16.73 -7.68
N ASN A 195 8.08 -17.58 -7.63
CA ASN A 195 8.22 -19.01 -7.39
C ASN A 195 8.83 -19.79 -8.57
N SER A 196 8.81 -19.21 -9.78
CA SER A 196 9.40 -19.82 -10.98
C SER A 196 10.90 -19.55 -11.16
N LYS A 197 11.51 -18.73 -10.30
CA LYS A 197 12.96 -18.46 -10.29
C LYS A 197 13.72 -19.61 -9.63
#